data_AF-A0A968JQV4-F1
#
_entry.id   AF-A0A968JQV4-F1
#
_cell.length_a   1.000
_cell.length_b   1.000
_cell.length_c   1.000
_cell.angle_alpha   90.00
_cell.angle_beta   90.00
_cell.angle_gamma   90.00
#
_symmetry.space_group_name_H-M   'P 1'
#
loop_
_entity.id
_entity.type
_entity.pdbx_description
1 polymer ?
#
loop_
_entity_poly.entity_id
_entity_poly.type
_entity_poly.pdbx_seq_one_letter_code
_entity_poly.pdbx_strand_id
1 'polypeptide(L)'
;MIAPQDMALIQEGSEQRRSFFDNMLCQIDTDYLERLMRYNYALRQRNALLKQMAEKPRIDPTLVEVYDQTILQEGAWIHARRAAFVAVFVPIFIKHYQTLSLGKEAVTVDYRSDFAAPDFEIQYRQALLKDKLLQRTTQGTHKDEYQLLMNGYALKKFGSQGQQKSFFDSTQAGAI
;
A
#
# COMPACT_ATOMS: atom_id res chain seq x y z
N MET A 1 24.19 -12.29 -4.78
CA MET A 1 24.19 -11.82 -3.37
C MET A 1 22.87 -11.10 -3.18
N ILE A 2 22.07 -11.45 -2.17
CA ILE A 2 20.77 -10.79 -1.92
C ILE A 2 21.09 -9.38 -1.42
N ALA A 3 20.56 -8.34 -2.05
CA ALA A 3 20.74 -6.98 -1.56
C ALA A 3 19.92 -6.81 -0.27
N PRO A 4 20.38 -6.02 0.71
CA PRO A 4 19.65 -5.82 1.96
C PRO A 4 18.20 -5.33 1.77
N GLN A 5 17.94 -4.60 0.68
CA GLN A 5 16.62 -4.09 0.30
C GLN A 5 15.65 -5.19 -0.15
N ASP A 6 16.17 -6.34 -0.59
CA ASP A 6 15.38 -7.45 -1.12
C ASP A 6 14.68 -8.23 0.01
N MET A 7 15.35 -8.34 1.15
CA MET A 7 14.78 -8.91 2.37
C MET A 7 13.76 -7.97 3.02
N ALA A 8 13.85 -6.66 2.79
CA ALA A 8 12.92 -5.69 3.35
C ALA A 8 11.48 -5.94 2.87
N LEU A 9 11.30 -6.29 1.60
CA LEU A 9 9.98 -6.59 1.03
C LEU A 9 9.27 -7.75 1.77
N ILE A 10 10.04 -8.78 2.12
CA ILE A 10 9.54 -10.04 2.70
C ILE A 10 9.48 -9.97 4.22
N GLN A 11 10.48 -9.36 4.85
CA GLN A 11 10.63 -9.35 6.30
C GLN A 11 10.04 -8.10 6.98
N GLU A 12 9.97 -6.95 6.31
CA GLU A 12 9.52 -5.70 6.91
C GLU A 12 7.99 -5.50 6.83
N GLY A 13 7.54 -4.32 7.25
CA GLY A 13 6.13 -3.98 7.44
C GLY A 13 5.38 -3.71 6.14
N SER A 14 4.11 -3.34 6.27
CA SER A 14 3.27 -2.98 5.12
C SER A 14 3.78 -1.72 4.38
N GLU A 15 4.55 -0.87 5.05
CA GLU A 15 5.15 0.34 4.47
C GLU A 15 6.19 0.03 3.40
N GLN A 16 7.12 -0.89 3.65
CA GLN A 16 8.13 -1.27 2.67
C GLN A 16 7.51 -1.91 1.44
N ARG A 17 6.49 -2.75 1.63
CA ARG A 17 5.75 -3.34 0.51
C ARG A 17 5.05 -2.26 -0.31
N ARG A 18 4.32 -1.33 0.33
CA ARG A 18 3.72 -0.19 -0.40
C ARG A 18 4.77 0.61 -1.17
N SER A 19 5.88 0.97 -0.53
CA SER A 19 6.97 1.71 -1.16
C SER A 19 7.54 0.98 -2.38
N PHE A 20 7.73 -0.34 -2.30
CA PHE A 20 8.17 -1.16 -3.44
C PHE A 20 7.21 -1.08 -4.62
N PHE A 21 5.90 -1.30 -4.39
CA PHE A 21 4.90 -1.21 -5.45
C PHE A 21 4.72 0.21 -5.99
N ASP A 22 4.79 1.22 -5.12
CA ASP A 22 4.75 2.64 -5.52
C ASP A 22 5.95 2.99 -6.41
N ASN A 23 7.15 2.52 -6.08
CA ASN A 23 8.35 2.78 -6.88
C ASN A 23 8.27 2.13 -8.26
N MET A 24 7.68 0.94 -8.40
CA MET A 24 7.45 0.32 -9.71
C MET A 24 6.44 1.11 -10.53
N LEU A 25 5.31 1.49 -9.92
CA LEU A 25 4.29 2.30 -10.58
C LEU A 25 4.83 3.66 -11.03
N CYS A 26 5.59 4.37 -10.18
CA CYS A 26 6.19 5.65 -10.52
C CYS A 26 7.19 5.58 -11.68
N GLN A 27 7.83 4.43 -11.92
CA GLN A 27 8.75 4.25 -13.04
C GLN A 27 8.03 4.16 -14.39
N ILE A 28 6.78 3.71 -14.41
CA ILE A 28 6.01 3.46 -15.64
C ILE A 28 4.83 4.42 -15.82
N ASP A 29 4.50 5.22 -14.79
CA ASP A 29 3.37 6.14 -14.79
C ASP A 29 3.72 7.44 -14.05
N THR A 30 3.96 8.51 -14.82
CA THR A 30 4.26 9.83 -14.27
C THR A 30 3.07 10.48 -13.58
N ASP A 31 1.84 10.26 -14.07
CA ASP A 31 0.62 10.78 -13.42
C ASP A 31 0.45 10.14 -12.04
N TYR A 32 0.79 8.85 -11.91
CA TYR A 32 0.78 8.17 -10.61
C TYR A 32 1.68 8.85 -9.58
N LEU A 33 2.90 9.24 -9.96
CA LEU A 33 3.81 9.95 -9.07
C LEU A 33 3.21 11.29 -8.61
N GLU A 34 2.67 12.09 -9.53
CA GLU A 34 2.07 13.38 -9.18
C GLU A 34 0.89 13.23 -8.22
N ARG A 35 0.01 12.26 -8.47
CA ARG A 35 -1.16 11.97 -7.64
C ARG A 35 -0.77 11.46 -6.26
N LEU A 36 0.24 10.58 -6.20
CA LEU A 36 0.79 10.08 -4.95
C LEU A 36 1.40 11.23 -4.13
N MET A 37 2.08 12.19 -4.77
CA MET A 37 2.60 13.38 -4.10
C MET A 37 1.48 14.26 -3.54
N ARG A 38 0.41 14.51 -4.31
CA ARG A 38 -0.77 15.28 -3.85
C ARG A 38 -1.45 14.61 -2.67
N TYR A 39 -1.68 13.30 -2.75
CA TYR A 39 -2.23 12.50 -1.66
C TYR A 39 -1.38 12.60 -0.39
N ASN A 40 -0.06 12.38 -0.51
CA ASN A 40 0.86 12.43 0.62
C ASN A 40 0.98 13.84 1.23
N TYR A 41 0.86 14.88 0.42
CA TYR A 41 0.80 16.26 0.92
C TYR A 41 -0.48 16.49 1.73
N ALA A 42 -1.65 16.17 1.19
CA ALA A 42 -2.92 16.33 1.88
C ALA A 42 -2.98 15.52 3.18
N LEU A 43 -2.48 14.27 3.16
CA LEU A 43 -2.38 13.42 4.35
C LEU A 43 -1.50 14.04 5.44
N ARG A 44 -0.34 14.61 5.07
CA ARG A 44 0.55 15.29 6.02
C ARG A 44 -0.12 16.53 6.63
N GLN A 45 -0.78 17.35 5.81
CA GLN A 45 -1.48 18.53 6.30
C GLN A 45 -2.65 18.17 7.23
N ARG A 46 -3.46 17.17 6.84
CA ARG A 46 -4.53 16.63 7.70
C ARG A 46 -3.99 16.15 9.04
N ASN A 47 -2.93 15.35 9.04
CA ASN A 47 -2.32 14.85 10.28
C ASN A 47 -1.73 15.97 11.15
N ALA A 48 -1.18 17.03 10.54
CA ALA A 48 -0.72 18.21 11.27
C ALA A 48 -1.90 18.93 11.95
N LEU A 49 -3.02 19.12 11.24
CA LEU A 49 -4.23 19.71 11.81
C LEU A 49 -4.78 18.87 12.97
N LEU A 50 -4.88 17.55 12.82
CA LEU A 50 -5.36 16.67 13.90
C LEU A 50 -4.53 16.81 15.19
N LYS A 51 -3.20 16.92 15.05
CA LYS A 51 -2.31 17.19 16.20
C LYS A 51 -2.57 18.55 16.82
N GLN A 52 -2.68 19.59 15.99
CA GLN A 52 -2.95 20.95 16.48
C GLN A 52 -4.31 21.04 17.19
N MET A 53 -5.35 20.34 16.71
CA MET A 53 -6.67 20.31 17.35
C MET A 53 -6.62 19.68 18.74
N ALA A 54 -5.74 18.70 18.96
CA ALA A 54 -5.54 18.10 20.27
C ALA A 54 -4.85 19.07 21.26
N GLU A 55 -3.98 19.94 20.77
CA GLU A 55 -3.29 20.97 21.57
C GLU A 55 -4.16 22.22 21.80
N LYS A 56 -4.99 22.59 20.82
CA LYS A 56 -5.78 23.82 20.78
C LYS A 56 -7.24 23.53 20.41
N PRO A 57 -8.14 23.40 21.40
CA PRO A 57 -9.55 23.03 21.16
C PRO A 57 -10.38 24.02 20.32
N ARG A 58 -9.84 25.21 20.01
CA ARG A 58 -10.53 26.27 19.25
C ARG A 58 -10.35 26.16 17.73
N ILE A 59 -9.59 25.18 17.24
CA ILE A 59 -9.41 24.99 15.79
C ILE A 59 -10.69 24.46 15.18
N ASP A 60 -11.12 25.12 14.10
CA ASP A 60 -12.32 24.74 13.35
C ASP A 60 -12.15 23.35 12.71
N PRO A 61 -13.02 22.37 13.04
CA PRO A 61 -13.01 21.05 12.42
C PRO A 61 -13.19 21.05 10.90
N THR A 62 -13.82 22.07 10.31
CA THR A 62 -14.05 22.14 8.85
C THR A 62 -12.74 22.26 8.05
N LEU A 63 -11.65 22.70 8.69
CA LEU A 63 -10.33 22.78 8.05
C LEU A 63 -9.79 21.41 7.62
N VAL A 64 -10.22 20.33 8.28
CA VAL A 64 -9.85 18.96 7.91
C VAL A 64 -10.54 18.54 6.61
N GLU A 65 -11.76 19.03 6.35
CA GLU A 65 -12.57 18.64 5.20
C GLU A 65 -11.93 19.05 3.86
N VAL A 66 -11.19 20.16 3.86
CA VAL A 66 -10.42 20.63 2.69
C VAL A 66 -9.43 19.57 2.21
N TYR A 67 -8.77 18.89 3.15
CA TYR A 67 -7.82 17.83 2.83
C TYR A 67 -8.51 16.48 2.60
N ASP A 68 -9.67 16.25 3.23
CA ASP A 68 -10.45 15.03 3.03
C ASP A 68 -10.87 14.85 1.58
N GLN A 69 -11.31 15.92 0.91
CA GLN A 69 -11.67 15.85 -0.51
C GLN A 69 -10.49 15.37 -1.37
N THR A 70 -9.28 15.91 -1.12
CA THR A 70 -8.07 15.52 -1.86
C THR A 70 -7.67 14.07 -1.54
N ILE A 71 -7.73 13.67 -0.26
CA ILE A 71 -7.40 12.30 0.16
C ILE A 71 -8.34 11.28 -0.46
N LEU A 72 -9.65 11.57 -0.49
CA LEU A 72 -10.66 10.69 -1.09
C LEU A 72 -10.49 10.59 -2.61
N GLN A 73 -10.35 11.74 -3.29
CA GLN A 73 -10.22 11.78 -4.75
C GLN A 73 -8.93 11.13 -5.23
N GLU A 74 -7.79 11.50 -4.65
CA GLU A 74 -6.49 10.96 -5.05
C GLU A 74 -6.34 9.51 -4.58
N GLY A 75 -6.82 9.19 -3.39
CA GLY A 75 -6.78 7.83 -2.85
C GLY A 75 -7.59 6.83 -3.68
N ALA A 76 -8.80 7.20 -4.13
CA ALA A 76 -9.64 6.34 -4.96
C ALA A 76 -8.96 5.99 -6.29
N TRP A 77 -8.30 6.97 -6.90
CA TRP A 77 -7.58 6.73 -8.14
C TRP A 77 -6.28 5.96 -7.94
N ILE A 78 -5.50 6.26 -6.89
CA ILE A 78 -4.30 5.49 -6.54
C ILE A 78 -4.68 4.03 -6.32
N HIS A 79 -5.77 3.77 -5.60
CA HIS A 79 -6.31 2.43 -5.40
C HIS A 79 -6.63 1.73 -6.73
N ALA A 80 -7.38 2.39 -7.61
CA ALA A 80 -7.73 1.83 -8.92
C ALA A 80 -6.48 1.49 -9.75
N ARG A 81 -5.46 2.36 -9.72
CA ARG A 81 -4.21 2.15 -10.45
C ARG A 81 -3.37 1.01 -9.87
N ARG A 82 -3.29 0.90 -8.54
CA ARG A 82 -2.66 -0.22 -7.84
C ARG A 82 -3.37 -1.54 -8.12
N ALA A 83 -4.70 -1.58 -8.08
CA ALA A 83 -5.49 -2.77 -8.38
C ALA A 83 -5.26 -3.25 -9.82
N ALA A 84 -5.28 -2.31 -10.79
CA ALA A 84 -4.99 -2.62 -12.19
C ALA A 84 -3.56 -3.14 -12.40
N PHE A 85 -2.57 -2.54 -11.72
CA PHE A 85 -1.19 -3.00 -11.77
C PHE A 85 -1.05 -4.41 -11.21
N VAL A 86 -1.61 -4.69 -10.03
CA VAL A 86 -1.54 -6.01 -9.38
C VAL A 86 -2.19 -7.09 -10.25
N ALA A 87 -3.31 -6.78 -10.93
CA ALA A 87 -3.98 -7.71 -11.82
C ALA A 87 -3.10 -8.15 -13.01
N VAL A 88 -2.19 -7.30 -13.48
CA VAL A 88 -1.22 -7.61 -14.54
C VAL A 88 0.05 -8.25 -13.98
N PHE A 89 0.54 -7.71 -12.86
CA PHE A 89 1.78 -8.13 -12.20
C PHE A 89 1.72 -9.58 -11.69
N VAL A 90 0.63 -9.96 -10.99
CA VAL A 90 0.54 -11.25 -10.29
C VAL A 90 0.67 -12.45 -11.24
N PRO A 91 -0.01 -12.51 -12.39
CA PRO A 91 0.18 -13.61 -13.34
C PRO A 91 1.62 -13.75 -13.85
N ILE A 92 2.31 -12.64 -14.10
CA ILE A 92 3.70 -12.63 -14.57
C ILE A 92 4.62 -13.15 -13.46
N PHE A 93 4.46 -12.59 -12.26
CA PHE A 93 5.18 -13.01 -11.04
C PHE A 93 5.06 -14.52 -10.80
N ILE A 94 3.84 -15.07 -10.87
CA ILE A 94 3.58 -16.51 -10.67
C ILE A 94 4.33 -17.35 -11.70
N LYS A 95 4.30 -16.96 -12.98
CA LYS A 95 4.98 -17.69 -14.06
C LYS A 95 6.50 -17.75 -13.84
N HIS A 96 7.11 -16.64 -13.45
CA HIS A 96 8.54 -16.61 -13.13
C HIS A 96 8.86 -17.49 -11.91
N TYR A 97 8.03 -17.42 -10.86
CA TYR A 97 8.24 -18.21 -9.66
C TYR A 97 8.10 -19.73 -9.90
N GLN A 98 7.12 -20.15 -10.70
CA GLN A 98 6.95 -21.55 -11.07
C GLN A 98 8.19 -22.11 -11.76
N THR A 99 8.86 -21.29 -12.59
CA THR A 99 10.10 -21.68 -13.25
C THR A 99 11.24 -21.91 -12.24
N LEU A 100 11.40 -21.00 -11.26
CA LEU A 100 12.45 -21.11 -10.24
C LEU A 100 12.20 -22.23 -9.22
N SER A 101 10.95 -22.41 -8.80
CA SER A 101 10.53 -23.41 -7.80
C SER A 101 10.32 -24.81 -8.39
N LEU A 102 10.49 -24.98 -9.70
CA LEU A 102 10.17 -26.21 -10.44
C LEU A 102 8.72 -26.66 -10.19
N GLY A 103 7.80 -25.71 -10.04
CA GLY A 103 6.37 -25.95 -9.82
C GLY A 103 5.99 -26.53 -8.45
N LYS A 104 6.90 -26.57 -7.48
CA LYS A 104 6.65 -27.19 -6.16
C LYS A 104 5.79 -26.35 -5.22
N GLU A 105 5.64 -25.06 -5.52
CA GLU A 105 5.07 -24.08 -4.61
C GLU A 105 4.17 -23.11 -5.38
N ALA A 106 3.00 -22.83 -4.81
CA ALA A 106 2.09 -21.82 -5.30
C ALA A 106 2.36 -20.50 -4.58
N VAL A 107 2.50 -19.41 -5.33
CA VAL A 107 2.70 -18.06 -4.77
C VAL A 107 1.65 -17.10 -5.29
N THR A 108 1.38 -16.03 -4.54
CA THR A 108 0.54 -14.92 -5.02
C THR A 108 0.80 -13.65 -4.21
N VAL A 109 0.29 -12.52 -4.70
CA VAL A 109 0.22 -11.24 -3.98
C VAL A 109 -1.24 -10.82 -3.90
N ASP A 110 -1.76 -10.66 -2.68
CA ASP A 110 -3.12 -10.18 -2.42
C ASP A 110 -3.07 -8.70 -2.02
N TYR A 111 -3.65 -7.82 -2.85
CA TYR A 111 -3.71 -6.38 -2.59
C TYR A 111 -5.02 -6.02 -1.90
N ARG A 112 -4.90 -5.38 -0.73
CA ARG A 112 -6.04 -4.96 0.10
C ARG A 112 -6.01 -3.47 0.33
N SER A 113 -7.17 -2.84 0.15
CA SER A 113 -7.37 -1.41 0.38
C SER A 113 -8.74 -1.15 0.97
N ASP A 114 -8.83 -0.16 1.85
CA ASP A 114 -10.11 0.32 2.36
C ASP A 114 -11.00 0.87 1.23
N PHE A 115 -10.40 1.42 0.17
CA PHE A 115 -11.10 1.96 -1.00
C PHE A 115 -11.86 0.91 -1.82
N ALA A 116 -11.64 -0.38 -1.57
CA ALA A 116 -12.42 -1.44 -2.21
C ALA A 116 -13.86 -1.51 -1.65
N ALA A 117 -14.13 -0.91 -0.48
CA ALA A 117 -15.46 -0.86 0.09
C ALA A 117 -16.34 0.18 -0.64
N PRO A 118 -17.56 -0.17 -1.07
CA PRO A 118 -18.44 0.74 -1.82
C PRO A 118 -18.88 1.96 -1.01
N ASP A 119 -18.88 1.86 0.32
CA ASP A 119 -19.24 2.90 1.28
C ASP A 119 -18.00 3.54 1.93
N PHE A 120 -16.80 3.36 1.36
CA PHE A 120 -15.56 3.83 1.95
C PHE A 120 -15.57 5.32 2.30
N GLU A 121 -16.14 6.19 1.46
CA GLU A 121 -16.22 7.63 1.77
C GLU A 121 -16.99 7.90 3.06
N ILE A 122 -18.09 7.16 3.29
CA ILE A 122 -18.89 7.29 4.50
C ILE A 122 -18.07 6.83 5.71
N GLN A 123 -17.40 5.67 5.59
CA GLN A 123 -16.54 5.14 6.65
C GLN A 123 -15.40 6.10 6.99
N TYR A 124 -14.78 6.69 5.97
CA TYR A 124 -13.70 7.68 6.10
C TYR A 124 -14.16 8.91 6.88
N ARG A 125 -15.33 9.46 6.56
CA ARG A 125 -15.89 10.61 7.29
C ARG A 125 -16.26 10.25 8.74
N GLN A 126 -16.79 9.05 8.97
CA GLN A 126 -17.11 8.55 10.31
C GLN A 126 -15.86 8.30 11.17
N ALA A 127 -14.70 8.04 10.56
CA ALA A 127 -13.44 7.85 11.26
C ALA A 127 -12.88 9.12 11.91
N LEU A 128 -13.43 10.31 11.63
CA LEU A 128 -12.90 11.59 12.13
C LEU A 128 -12.75 11.64 13.66
N LEU A 129 -13.71 11.11 14.42
CA LEU A 129 -13.62 11.08 15.89
C LEU A 129 -12.42 10.23 16.36
N LYS A 130 -12.22 9.06 15.74
CA LYS A 130 -11.09 8.18 16.01
C LYS A 130 -9.78 8.81 15.60
N ASP A 131 -9.76 9.49 14.46
CA ASP A 131 -8.57 10.18 13.93
C ASP A 131 -8.14 11.34 14.83
N LYS A 132 -9.09 12.10 15.39
CA LYS A 132 -8.83 13.14 16.39
C LYS A 132 -8.19 12.57 17.65
N LEU A 133 -8.73 11.47 18.19
CA LEU A 133 -8.19 10.81 19.38
C LEU A 133 -6.78 10.26 19.14
N LEU A 134 -6.52 9.68 17.97
CA LEU A 134 -5.23 9.09 17.62
C LEU A 134 -4.24 10.09 17.00
N GLN A 135 -4.68 11.32 16.73
CA GLN A 135 -3.91 12.40 16.11
C GLN A 135 -3.28 12.00 14.77
N ARG A 136 -3.98 11.14 14.02
CA ARG A 136 -3.56 10.65 12.70
C ARG A 136 -4.76 10.12 11.93
N THR A 137 -4.67 10.19 10.60
CA THR A 137 -5.60 9.55 9.69
C THR A 137 -5.48 8.04 9.80
N THR A 138 -6.60 7.34 9.99
CA THR A 138 -6.59 5.88 10.20
C THR A 138 -6.99 5.06 8.99
N GLN A 139 -7.48 5.70 7.92
CA GLN A 139 -8.02 5.03 6.73
C GLN A 139 -7.47 5.63 5.43
N GLY A 140 -7.38 4.80 4.38
CA GLY A 140 -7.00 5.20 3.03
C GLY A 140 -5.72 4.53 2.51
N THR A 141 -5.28 4.87 1.29
CA THR A 141 -4.22 4.13 0.57
C THR A 141 -2.85 4.09 1.25
N HIS A 142 -2.55 4.98 2.20
CA HIS A 142 -1.36 4.87 3.07
C HIS A 142 -1.42 3.70 4.07
N LYS A 143 -2.59 3.05 4.20
CA LYS A 143 -2.84 1.88 5.05
C LYS A 143 -2.93 0.58 4.27
N ASP A 144 -2.97 0.64 2.94
CA ASP A 144 -3.08 -0.53 2.05
C ASP A 144 -2.06 -1.62 2.38
N GLU A 145 -2.43 -2.86 2.09
CA GLU A 145 -1.55 -4.02 2.27
C GLU A 145 -1.34 -4.77 0.96
N TYR A 146 -0.11 -5.23 0.77
CA TYR A 146 0.24 -6.26 -0.20
C TYR A 146 0.64 -7.50 0.58
N GLN A 147 -0.19 -8.53 0.58
CA GLN A 147 0.07 -9.77 1.32
C GLN A 147 0.75 -10.77 0.39
N LEU A 148 1.99 -11.12 0.72
CA LEU A 148 2.78 -12.11 0.01
C LEU A 148 2.44 -13.49 0.54
N LEU A 149 1.87 -14.35 -0.31
CA LEU A 149 1.38 -15.67 0.08
C LEU A 149 2.17 -16.77 -0.63
N MET A 150 2.46 -17.84 0.09
CA MET A 150 3.03 -19.09 -0.40
C MET A 150 2.21 -20.26 0.14
N ASN A 151 1.70 -21.10 -0.77
CA ASN A 151 0.80 -22.21 -0.47
C ASN A 151 -0.38 -21.79 0.41
N GLY A 152 -0.89 -20.57 0.22
CA GLY A 152 -1.99 -19.98 0.99
C GLY A 152 -1.59 -19.35 2.33
N TYR A 153 -0.33 -19.44 2.74
CA TYR A 153 0.16 -18.88 4.01
C TYR A 153 1.03 -17.65 3.80
N ALA A 154 1.02 -16.72 4.75
CA ALA A 154 1.88 -15.54 4.71
C ALA A 154 3.36 -15.93 4.66
N LEU A 155 4.07 -15.50 3.61
CA LEU A 155 5.46 -15.88 3.33
C LEU A 155 6.39 -15.59 4.51
N LYS A 156 6.19 -14.44 5.19
CA LYS A 156 6.96 -14.01 6.36
C LYS A 156 6.98 -15.04 7.49
N LYS A 157 5.93 -15.85 7.64
CA LYS A 157 5.79 -16.80 8.75
C LYS A 157 6.29 -18.20 8.43
N PHE A 158 6.35 -18.60 7.15
CA PHE A 158 6.49 -20.02 6.77
C PHE A 158 7.52 -20.31 5.67
N GLY A 159 8.09 -19.31 5.00
CA GLY A 159 9.11 -19.53 3.96
C GLY A 159 10.53 -19.68 4.53
N SER A 160 11.25 -20.73 4.12
CA SER A 160 12.70 -20.86 4.32
C SER A 160 13.46 -19.73 3.62
N GLN A 161 14.73 -19.47 4.01
CA GLN A 161 15.52 -18.41 3.38
C GLN A 161 15.68 -18.59 1.85
N GLY A 162 15.79 -19.83 1.36
CA GLY A 162 15.87 -20.12 -0.08
C GLY A 162 14.56 -19.82 -0.82
N GLN A 163 13.42 -20.10 -0.19
CA GLN A 163 12.08 -19.79 -0.71
C GLN A 163 11.83 -18.28 -0.74
N GLN A 164 12.19 -17.57 0.34
CA GLN A 164 12.11 -16.12 0.39
C GLN A 164 12.93 -15.48 -0.73
N LYS A 165 14.16 -15.97 -0.96
CA LYS A 165 15.00 -15.49 -2.07
C LYS A 165 14.35 -15.71 -3.43
N SER A 166 13.90 -16.93 -3.71
CA SER A 166 13.27 -17.26 -5.00
C SER A 166 12.01 -16.42 -5.25
N PHE A 167 11.29 -16.06 -4.18
CA PHE A 167 10.11 -15.21 -4.25
C PHE A 167 10.51 -13.80 -4.66
N PHE A 168 11.53 -13.25 -4.02
CA PHE A 168 12.03 -11.94 -4.36
C PHE A 168 12.54 -11.87 -5.81
N ASP A 169 13.35 -12.83 -6.24
CA ASP A 169 13.91 -12.86 -7.60
C ASP A 169 12.79 -12.87 -8.66
N SER A 170 11.68 -13.56 -8.38
CA SER A 170 10.49 -13.56 -9.25
C SER A 170 9.72 -12.25 -9.23
N THR A 171 9.75 -11.54 -8.10
CA THR A 171 9.11 -10.22 -7.95
C THR A 171 9.79 -9.19 -8.85
N GLN A 172 11.13 -9.22 -8.93
CA GLN A 172 11.92 -8.37 -9.82
C GLN A 172 11.65 -8.67 -11.30
N ALA A 173 11.52 -9.94 -11.66
CA ALA A 173 11.20 -10.34 -13.04
C ALA A 173 9.81 -9.88 -13.49
N GLY A 174 8.84 -9.79 -12.57
CA GLY A 174 7.51 -9.23 -12.87
C GLY A 174 7.46 -7.71 -12.95
N ALA A 175 8.55 -7.01 -12.63
CA ALA A 175 8.64 -5.55 -12.69
C ALA A 175 9.16 -5.02 -14.05
N ILE A 176 9.59 -5.93 -14.94
CA ILE A 176 10.14 -5.66 -16.29
C ILE A 176 9.10 -6.06 -17.34
#